data_AF-A0AAV1TSK7-F1
#
_entry.id   AF-A0AAV1TSK7-F1
#
_cell.length_a   1.000
_cell.length_b   1.000
_cell.length_c   1.000
_cell.angle_alpha   90.00
_cell.angle_beta   90.00
_cell.angle_gamma   90.00
#
_symmetry.space_group_name_H-M   'P 1'
#
loop_
_entity.id
_entity.type
_entity.pdbx_description
1 polymer ?
#
loop_
_entity_poly.entity_id
_entity_poly.type
_entity_poly.pdbx_seq_one_letter_code
_entity_poly.pdbx_strand_id
1 'polypeptide(L)'
;MGKSRYRSLTIGEEFASLAKVLMLTADDAAKCLKALKTKLSEFDRLHHNHLLTGAKAFMQSDMRKAKSTSAELRSVAQQIHKNHYKPSKTDVKAAYSMMNSTAKSMDLLVVTAHNYDTKAEHQLRRVKGADAVAADHKGDKGDQCDERDNPAGYCSGNDTFQHSDDTVEMLVRTTLRHNFNLNDLSYQASAAETALMSFTIVDRAKEVVHVVKDKLKGKSSPTYNSTHRSVTSLMDV
;
A
#
# COMPACT_ATOMS: atom_id res chain seq x y z
N MET A 1 20.02 3.90 34.08
CA MET A 1 19.27 2.78 33.47
C MET A 1 17.94 3.16 32.76
N GLY A 2 17.64 4.44 32.49
CA GLY A 2 16.32 4.85 31.96
C GLY A 2 16.20 4.99 30.43
N LYS A 3 17.28 5.30 29.70
CA LYS A 3 17.22 5.66 28.28
C LYS A 3 16.88 4.50 27.32
N SER A 4 17.16 3.24 27.69
CA SER A 4 16.82 2.06 26.86
C SER A 4 15.36 1.65 27.00
N ARG A 5 14.81 1.69 28.22
CA ARG A 5 13.38 1.42 28.48
C ARG A 5 12.47 2.42 27.79
N TYR A 6 12.83 3.71 27.82
CA TYR A 6 12.06 4.76 27.14
C TYR A 6 11.99 4.55 25.61
N ARG A 7 13.12 4.24 24.96
CA ARG A 7 13.15 3.98 23.51
C ARG A 7 12.41 2.71 23.11
N SER A 8 12.53 1.65 23.92
CA SER A 8 11.74 0.42 23.71
C SER A 8 10.24 0.69 23.84
N LEU A 9 9.84 1.60 24.74
CA LEU A 9 8.46 2.06 24.86
C LEU A 9 8.02 2.79 23.60
N THR A 10 8.82 3.75 23.12
CA THR A 10 8.51 4.53 21.90
C THR A 10 8.35 3.64 20.67
N ILE A 11 9.20 2.61 20.49
CA ILE A 11 9.07 1.69 19.35
C ILE A 11 7.81 0.83 19.48
N GLY A 12 7.47 0.40 20.69
CA GLY A 12 6.22 -0.33 20.94
C GLY A 12 4.98 0.50 20.63
N GLU A 13 5.00 1.80 20.94
CA GLU A 13 3.93 2.76 20.61
C GLU A 13 3.77 2.94 19.10
N GLU A 14 4.88 3.05 18.36
CA GLU A 14 4.85 3.13 16.89
C GLU A 14 4.29 1.83 16.26
N PHE A 15 4.66 0.67 16.80
CA PHE A 15 4.13 -0.62 16.32
C PHE A 15 2.65 -0.80 16.66
N ALA A 16 2.21 -0.36 17.84
CA ALA A 16 0.80 -0.34 18.20
C ALA A 16 0.00 0.58 17.28
N SER A 17 0.56 1.74 16.92
CA SER A 17 -0.02 2.68 15.97
C SER A 17 -0.11 2.10 14.55
N LEU A 18 0.97 1.45 14.07
CA LEU A 18 0.99 0.75 12.80
C LEU A 18 -0.09 -0.35 12.74
N ALA A 19 -0.18 -1.17 13.78
CA ALA A 19 -1.20 -2.21 13.87
C ALA A 19 -2.63 -1.62 13.82
N LYS A 20 -2.86 -0.52 14.54
CA LYS A 20 -4.16 0.15 14.54
C LYS A 20 -4.54 0.64 13.15
N VAL A 21 -3.61 1.24 12.41
CA VAL A 21 -3.92 1.76 11.08
C VAL A 21 -4.06 0.66 10.04
N LEU A 22 -3.27 -0.41 10.13
CA LEU A 22 -3.50 -1.60 9.30
C LEU A 22 -4.90 -2.19 9.52
N MET A 23 -5.38 -2.25 10.77
CA MET A 23 -6.75 -2.68 11.07
C MET A 23 -7.80 -1.74 10.47
N LEU A 24 -7.63 -0.43 10.63
CA LEU A 24 -8.54 0.58 10.08
C LEU A 24 -8.60 0.49 8.55
N THR A 25 -7.45 0.43 7.88
CA THR A 25 -7.39 0.29 6.42
C THR A 25 -8.01 -1.02 5.95
N ALA A 26 -7.83 -2.13 6.67
CA ALA A 26 -8.49 -3.38 6.35
C ALA A 26 -10.02 -3.27 6.48
N ASP A 27 -10.52 -2.62 7.52
CA ASP A 27 -11.94 -2.38 7.74
C ASP A 27 -12.53 -1.43 6.68
N ASP A 28 -11.81 -0.39 6.31
CA ASP A 28 -12.22 0.56 5.27
C ASP A 28 -12.22 -0.09 3.88
N ALA A 29 -11.24 -0.94 3.57
CA ALA A 29 -11.28 -1.78 2.37
C ALA A 29 -12.51 -2.69 2.34
N ALA A 30 -12.84 -3.35 3.46
CA ALA A 30 -14.01 -4.21 3.55
C ALA A 30 -15.33 -3.44 3.38
N LYS A 31 -15.46 -2.26 4.00
CA LYS A 31 -16.61 -1.35 3.83
C LYS A 31 -16.71 -0.86 2.38
N CYS A 32 -15.60 -0.45 1.80
CA CYS A 32 -15.51 0.00 0.41
C CYS A 32 -16.01 -1.07 -0.56
N LEU A 33 -15.54 -2.32 -0.41
CA LEU A 33 -15.98 -3.45 -1.24
C LEU A 33 -17.47 -3.75 -1.06
N LYS A 34 -18.00 -3.56 0.15
CA LYS A 34 -19.44 -3.72 0.43
C LYS A 34 -20.26 -2.63 -0.27
N ALA A 35 -19.83 -1.37 -0.19
CA ALA A 35 -20.46 -0.24 -0.88
C ALA A 35 -20.41 -0.43 -2.40
N LEU A 36 -19.26 -0.83 -2.94
CA LEU A 36 -19.08 -1.10 -4.37
C LEU A 36 -20.03 -2.21 -4.85
N LYS A 37 -20.14 -3.31 -4.10
CA LYS A 37 -21.06 -4.40 -4.45
C LYS A 37 -22.52 -3.93 -4.53
N THR A 38 -22.95 -3.05 -3.62
CA THR A 38 -24.31 -2.47 -3.65
C THR A 38 -24.49 -1.61 -4.89
N LYS A 39 -23.57 -0.67 -5.13
CA LYS A 39 -23.59 0.22 -6.30
C LYS A 39 -23.58 -0.53 -7.63
N LEU A 40 -22.77 -1.58 -7.77
CA LEU A 40 -22.77 -2.43 -8.97
C LEU A 40 -24.11 -3.16 -9.17
N SER A 41 -24.77 -3.55 -8.07
CA SER A 41 -26.10 -4.18 -8.15
C SER A 41 -27.17 -3.18 -8.62
N GLU A 42 -27.06 -1.92 -8.19
CA GLU A 42 -27.93 -0.84 -8.64
C GLU A 42 -27.69 -0.50 -10.10
N PHE A 43 -26.41 -0.40 -10.51
CA PHE A 43 -26.00 -0.21 -11.90
C PHE A 43 -26.58 -1.29 -12.81
N ASP A 44 -26.44 -2.56 -12.43
CA ASP A 44 -26.98 -3.70 -13.19
C ASP A 44 -28.51 -3.63 -13.33
N ARG A 45 -29.22 -3.19 -12.28
CA ARG A 45 -30.69 -3.01 -12.32
C ARG A 45 -31.11 -1.89 -13.26
N LEU A 46 -30.38 -0.78 -13.28
CA LEU A 46 -30.67 0.38 -14.15
C LEU A 46 -30.44 0.06 -15.62
N HIS A 47 -29.43 -0.75 -15.93
CA HIS A 47 -29.06 -1.12 -17.31
C HIS A 47 -29.71 -2.43 -17.78
N HIS A 48 -30.73 -2.92 -17.08
CA HIS A 48 -31.43 -4.19 -17.35
C HIS A 48 -30.53 -5.44 -17.44
N ASN A 49 -29.35 -5.39 -16.82
CA ASN A 49 -28.33 -6.45 -16.85
C ASN A 49 -28.54 -7.43 -15.69
N HIS A 50 -29.57 -8.27 -15.77
CA HIS A 50 -30.09 -8.91 -14.57
C HIS A 50 -29.32 -10.13 -14.03
N LEU A 51 -28.60 -10.96 -14.81
CA LEU A 51 -28.27 -12.31 -14.30
C LEU A 51 -26.90 -12.94 -14.59
N LEU A 52 -26.16 -12.65 -15.67
CA LEU A 52 -24.87 -13.34 -15.92
C LEU A 52 -23.79 -12.50 -16.62
N THR A 53 -24.17 -11.37 -17.20
CA THR A 53 -23.29 -10.43 -17.93
C THR A 53 -23.20 -9.07 -17.24
N GLY A 54 -23.81 -8.90 -16.07
CA GLY A 54 -23.78 -7.65 -15.31
C GLY A 54 -22.39 -7.33 -14.75
N ALA A 55 -22.14 -6.05 -14.53
CA ALA A 55 -20.91 -5.51 -13.98
C ALA A 55 -20.55 -6.20 -12.66
N LYS A 56 -21.55 -6.45 -11.79
CA LYS A 56 -21.34 -7.15 -10.52
C LYS A 56 -20.81 -8.56 -10.69
N ALA A 57 -21.37 -9.31 -11.64
CA ALA A 57 -20.97 -10.69 -11.91
C ALA A 57 -19.56 -10.72 -12.53
N PHE A 58 -19.30 -9.81 -13.46
CA PHE A 58 -18.00 -9.65 -14.13
C PHE A 58 -16.87 -9.36 -13.13
N MET A 59 -17.11 -8.46 -12.18
CA MET A 59 -16.11 -8.06 -11.17
C MET A 59 -16.04 -8.98 -9.94
N GLN A 60 -16.88 -10.02 -9.86
CA GLN A 60 -17.07 -10.77 -8.61
C GLN A 60 -15.81 -11.49 -8.14
N SER A 61 -15.00 -11.99 -9.07
CA SER A 61 -13.75 -12.68 -8.74
C SER A 61 -12.72 -11.73 -8.13
N ASP A 62 -12.53 -10.56 -8.75
CA ASP A 62 -11.56 -9.56 -8.27
C ASP A 62 -12.01 -8.93 -6.95
N MET A 63 -13.32 -8.70 -6.77
CA MET A 63 -13.86 -8.29 -5.47
C MET A 63 -13.59 -9.32 -4.37
N ARG A 64 -13.70 -10.62 -4.68
CA ARG A 64 -13.37 -11.70 -3.74
C ARG A 64 -11.88 -11.69 -3.39
N LYS A 65 -11.01 -11.47 -4.39
CA LYS A 65 -9.56 -11.35 -4.18
C LYS A 65 -9.21 -10.15 -3.30
N ALA A 66 -9.75 -8.97 -3.59
CA ALA A 66 -9.56 -7.77 -2.77
C ALA A 66 -10.07 -7.95 -1.34
N LYS A 67 -11.18 -8.68 -1.15
CA LYS A 67 -11.67 -9.03 0.18
C LYS A 67 -10.72 -9.97 0.92
N SER A 68 -10.14 -10.95 0.24
CA SER A 68 -9.14 -11.87 0.84
C SER A 68 -7.92 -11.10 1.33
N THR A 69 -7.37 -10.22 0.48
CA THR A 69 -6.18 -9.43 0.84
C THR A 69 -6.46 -8.44 1.98
N SER A 70 -7.65 -7.85 2.05
CA SER A 70 -8.10 -7.08 3.22
C SER A 70 -8.14 -7.92 4.52
N ALA A 71 -8.63 -9.16 4.46
CA ALA A 71 -8.64 -10.06 5.62
C ALA A 71 -7.22 -10.47 6.05
N GLU A 72 -6.33 -10.72 5.08
CA GLU A 72 -4.91 -11.01 5.34
C GLU A 72 -4.19 -9.79 5.94
N LEU A 73 -4.45 -8.59 5.45
CA LEU A 73 -3.95 -7.33 6.02
C LEU A 73 -4.36 -7.20 7.49
N ARG A 74 -5.62 -7.51 7.81
CA ARG A 74 -6.12 -7.53 9.18
C ARG A 74 -5.42 -8.59 10.04
N SER A 75 -5.14 -9.77 9.49
CA SER A 75 -4.41 -10.83 10.20
C SER A 75 -2.99 -10.38 10.57
N VAL A 76 -2.28 -9.76 9.62
CA VAL A 76 -0.95 -9.15 9.88
C VAL A 76 -1.06 -8.07 10.96
N ALA A 77 -2.07 -7.21 10.88
CA ALA A 77 -2.30 -6.17 11.88
C ALA A 77 -2.49 -6.76 13.30
N GLN A 78 -3.26 -7.85 13.42
CA GLN A 78 -3.46 -8.56 14.69
C GLN A 78 -2.18 -9.22 15.19
N GLN A 79 -1.35 -9.76 14.29
CA GLN A 79 -0.05 -10.33 14.65
C GLN A 79 0.89 -9.25 15.22
N ILE A 80 0.97 -8.10 14.55
CA ILE A 80 1.75 -6.94 15.01
C ILE A 80 1.23 -6.44 16.35
N HIS A 81 -0.08 -6.32 16.49
CA HIS A 81 -0.70 -5.89 17.73
C HIS A 81 -0.40 -6.87 18.89
N LYS A 82 -0.43 -8.19 18.64
CA LYS A 82 -0.05 -9.19 19.65
C LYS A 82 1.43 -9.12 20.00
N ASN A 83 2.29 -8.86 19.02
CA ASN A 83 3.75 -8.86 19.18
C ASN A 83 4.34 -7.46 19.43
N HIS A 84 3.54 -6.43 19.73
CA HIS A 84 4.02 -5.05 19.85
C HIS A 84 5.14 -4.85 20.88
N TYR A 85 5.24 -5.71 21.89
CA TYR A 85 6.30 -5.73 22.89
C TYR A 85 7.64 -6.33 22.37
N LYS A 86 7.63 -7.00 21.22
CA LYS A 86 8.79 -7.50 20.47
C LYS A 86 8.72 -7.02 19.01
N PRO A 87 9.00 -5.73 18.74
CA PRO A 87 9.02 -5.18 17.39
C PRO A 87 9.96 -5.95 16.47
N SER A 88 9.46 -6.41 15.33
CA SER A 88 10.24 -7.20 14.36
C SER A 88 10.32 -6.54 12.98
N LYS A 89 11.48 -6.66 12.33
CA LYS A 89 11.67 -6.27 10.92
C LYS A 89 10.81 -7.11 9.97
N THR A 90 10.55 -8.37 10.31
CA THR A 90 9.68 -9.26 9.51
C THR A 90 8.25 -8.76 9.49
N ASP A 91 7.79 -8.22 10.61
CA ASP A 91 6.43 -7.73 10.81
C ASP A 91 6.19 -6.46 10.00
N VAL A 92 7.16 -5.54 9.99
CA VAL A 92 7.12 -4.35 9.12
C VAL A 92 7.15 -4.73 7.65
N LYS A 93 8.00 -5.70 7.25
CA LYS A 93 8.03 -6.20 5.87
C LYS A 93 6.71 -6.87 5.46
N ALA A 94 6.09 -7.63 6.37
CA ALA A 94 4.79 -8.25 6.16
C ALA A 94 3.68 -7.20 5.98
N ALA A 95 3.69 -6.15 6.81
CA ALA A 95 2.78 -5.01 6.69
C ALA A 95 2.89 -4.33 5.31
N TYR A 96 4.11 -3.99 4.87
CA TYR A 96 4.33 -3.39 3.54
C TYR A 96 3.90 -4.29 2.39
N SER A 97 4.24 -5.58 2.47
CA SER A 97 3.86 -6.55 1.44
C SER A 97 2.33 -6.65 1.31
N MET A 98 1.63 -6.77 2.43
CA MET A 98 0.17 -6.88 2.44
C MET A 98 -0.54 -5.57 2.09
N MET A 99 0.02 -4.42 2.49
CA MET A 99 -0.41 -3.11 1.99
C MET A 99 -0.41 -3.06 0.47
N ASN A 100 0.74 -3.37 -0.14
CA ASN A 100 0.90 -3.31 -1.58
C ASN A 100 0.01 -4.33 -2.29
N SER A 101 -0.15 -5.53 -1.72
CA SER A 101 -1.06 -6.55 -2.23
C SER A 101 -2.53 -6.09 -2.20
N THR A 102 -2.94 -5.43 -1.11
CA THR A 102 -4.29 -4.87 -0.96
C THR A 102 -4.51 -3.73 -1.95
N ALA A 103 -3.57 -2.79 -2.06
CA ALA A 103 -3.61 -1.69 -3.02
C ALA A 103 -3.76 -2.20 -4.45
N LYS A 104 -2.88 -3.11 -4.88
CA LYS A 104 -2.94 -3.74 -6.20
C LYS A 104 -4.26 -4.45 -6.45
N SER A 105 -4.81 -5.13 -5.45
CA SER A 105 -6.10 -5.83 -5.59
C SER A 105 -7.26 -4.85 -5.76
N MET A 106 -7.20 -3.67 -5.13
CA MET A 106 -8.19 -2.61 -5.31
C MET A 106 -8.02 -1.90 -6.67
N ASP A 107 -6.79 -1.64 -7.11
CA ASP A 107 -6.50 -1.06 -8.43
C ASP A 107 -6.93 -1.99 -9.58
N LEU A 108 -6.79 -3.31 -9.40
CA LEU A 108 -7.28 -4.29 -10.35
C LEU A 108 -8.80 -4.16 -10.58
N LEU A 109 -9.58 -3.70 -9.60
CA LEU A 109 -11.01 -3.45 -9.80
C LEU A 109 -11.24 -2.36 -10.84
N VAL A 110 -10.40 -1.31 -10.86
CA VAL A 110 -10.49 -0.24 -11.87
C VAL A 110 -10.20 -0.80 -13.26
N VAL A 111 -9.16 -1.63 -13.40
CA VAL A 111 -8.81 -2.28 -14.66
C VAL A 111 -9.92 -3.22 -15.14
N THR A 112 -10.48 -4.04 -14.24
CA THR A 112 -11.57 -4.95 -14.58
C THR A 112 -12.84 -4.18 -14.97
N ALA A 113 -13.11 -3.05 -14.32
CA ALA A 113 -14.23 -2.18 -14.67
C ALA A 113 -14.06 -1.56 -16.06
N HIS A 114 -12.87 -1.05 -16.37
CA HIS A 114 -12.54 -0.56 -17.71
C HIS A 114 -12.77 -1.64 -18.79
N ASN A 115 -12.26 -2.85 -18.55
CA ASN A 115 -12.45 -3.99 -19.47
C ASN A 115 -13.93 -4.35 -19.66
N TYR A 116 -14.77 -4.17 -18.63
CA TYR A 116 -16.20 -4.35 -18.74
C TYR A 116 -16.81 -3.30 -19.69
N ASP A 117 -16.49 -2.03 -19.48
CA ASP A 117 -16.98 -0.92 -20.29
C ASP A 117 -16.59 -1.10 -21.76
N THR A 118 -15.31 -1.39 -22.04
CA THR A 118 -14.82 -1.67 -23.40
C THR A 118 -15.53 -2.86 -24.04
N LYS A 119 -15.77 -3.94 -23.29
CA LYS A 119 -16.49 -5.10 -23.80
C LYS A 119 -17.95 -4.77 -24.11
N ALA A 120 -18.60 -3.97 -23.27
CA ALA A 120 -19.98 -3.52 -23.50
C ALA A 120 -20.08 -2.66 -24.78
N GLU A 121 -19.16 -1.71 -24.96
CA GLU A 121 -19.08 -0.88 -26.17
C GLU A 121 -18.88 -1.71 -27.44
N HIS A 122 -17.97 -2.68 -27.42
CA HIS A 122 -17.75 -3.57 -28.56
C HIS A 122 -18.98 -4.38 -28.93
N GLN A 123 -19.74 -4.87 -27.95
CA GLN A 123 -20.98 -5.62 -28.22
C GLN A 123 -22.06 -4.73 -28.84
N LEU A 124 -22.20 -3.48 -28.36
CA LEU A 124 -23.12 -2.50 -28.97
C LEU A 124 -22.74 -2.19 -30.43
N ARG A 125 -21.43 -2.04 -30.73
CA ARG A 125 -20.95 -1.79 -32.09
C ARG A 125 -21.18 -2.99 -33.04
N ARG A 126 -21.05 -4.22 -32.54
CA ARG A 126 -21.34 -5.44 -33.34
C ARG A 126 -22.82 -5.56 -33.71
N VAL A 127 -23.72 -5.16 -32.82
CA VAL A 127 -25.18 -5.14 -33.11
C VAL A 127 -25.49 -4.07 -34.16
N LYS A 128 -25.00 -2.83 -33.99
CA LYS A 128 -25.19 -1.76 -34.99
C LYS A 128 -24.56 -2.08 -36.35
N GLY A 129 -23.41 -2.77 -36.36
CA GLY A 129 -22.74 -3.20 -37.59
C GLY A 129 -23.43 -4.37 -38.30
N ALA A 130 -24.26 -5.15 -37.61
CA ALA A 130 -25.06 -6.22 -38.22
C ALA A 130 -26.30 -5.66 -38.93
N ASP A 131 -26.88 -4.58 -38.42
CA ASP A 131 -28.02 -3.89 -39.05
C ASP A 131 -27.62 -3.11 -40.32
N ALA A 132 -26.33 -2.75 -40.46
CA ALA A 132 -25.81 -2.05 -41.63
C ALA A 132 -25.53 -2.97 -42.85
N VAL A 133 -25.58 -4.30 -42.70
CA VAL A 133 -25.30 -5.25 -43.80
C VAL A 133 -26.57 -5.64 -44.58
N ALA A 134 -27.75 -5.12 -44.18
CA ALA A 134 -29.02 -5.37 -44.87
C ALA A 134 -29.58 -4.16 -45.64
N ALA A 135 -28.82 -3.05 -45.74
CA ALA A 135 -29.18 -1.91 -46.57
C ALA A 135 -28.41 -1.97 -47.90
N ASP A 136 -29.09 -2.51 -48.90
CA ASP A 136 -28.63 -2.69 -50.28
C ASP A 136 -28.41 -1.35 -51.01
N HIS A 137 -27.58 -1.40 -52.05
CA HIS A 137 -27.39 -0.44 -53.14
C HIS A 137 -28.19 0.89 -53.14
N LYS A 138 -27.48 2.03 -53.00
CA LYS A 138 -27.49 3.15 -53.98
C LYS A 138 -26.49 4.24 -53.59
N GLY A 139 -25.77 4.74 -54.59
CA GLY A 139 -24.60 5.58 -54.41
C GLY A 139 -24.86 7.07 -54.13
N ASP A 140 -23.72 7.69 -53.86
CA ASP A 140 -23.28 9.06 -54.16
C ASP A 140 -23.84 10.25 -53.34
N LYS A 141 -22.86 11.07 -52.92
CA LYS A 141 -22.90 12.41 -52.28
C LYS A 141 -23.38 12.43 -50.83
N GLY A 142 -22.62 12.84 -49.81
CA GLY A 142 -21.46 13.72 -49.75
C GLY A 142 -21.78 14.76 -48.69
N ASP A 143 -21.03 14.80 -47.59
CA ASP A 143 -20.51 16.05 -47.04
C ASP A 143 -19.44 15.79 -45.98
N GLN A 144 -18.38 16.58 -46.08
CA GLN A 144 -17.18 16.57 -45.25
C GLN A 144 -17.47 17.20 -43.89
N CYS A 145 -16.93 16.61 -42.82
CA CYS A 145 -16.56 17.35 -41.63
C CYS A 145 -15.06 17.16 -41.46
N ASP A 146 -14.33 18.22 -41.80
CA ASP A 146 -12.87 18.32 -41.71
C ASP A 146 -12.35 18.00 -40.30
N GLU A 147 -11.42 17.06 -40.25
CA GLU A 147 -10.37 17.03 -39.24
C GLU A 147 -9.52 18.30 -39.37
N ARG A 148 -9.58 19.17 -38.35
CA ARG A 148 -8.39 19.89 -37.87
C ARG A 148 -8.61 20.51 -36.48
N ASP A 149 -7.69 20.13 -35.59
CA ASP A 149 -7.20 20.85 -34.41
C ASP A 149 -8.05 20.90 -33.12
N ASN A 150 -8.04 19.81 -32.32
CA ASN A 150 -7.83 19.89 -30.86
C ASN A 150 -7.53 18.51 -30.21
N PRO A 151 -6.44 18.31 -29.43
CA PRO A 151 -6.12 17.01 -28.83
C PRO A 151 -6.70 16.77 -27.42
N ALA A 152 -7.68 17.56 -26.95
CA ALA A 152 -8.27 17.40 -25.61
C ALA A 152 -9.78 17.67 -25.61
N GLY A 153 -10.57 16.67 -26.01
CA GLY A 153 -12.03 16.71 -25.95
C GLY A 153 -12.56 16.59 -24.52
N TYR A 154 -12.57 17.69 -23.78
CA TYR A 154 -13.39 17.83 -22.57
C TYR A 154 -14.56 18.77 -22.88
N CYS A 155 -15.75 18.20 -23.08
CA CYS A 155 -16.98 18.97 -23.05
C CYS A 155 -17.37 19.25 -21.58
N SER A 156 -17.02 20.43 -21.06
CA SER A 156 -17.63 20.95 -19.84
C SER A 156 -18.99 21.56 -20.19
N GLY A 157 -20.05 20.85 -19.83
CA GLY A 157 -21.41 21.36 -19.73
C GLY A 157 -21.84 21.31 -18.26
N ASN A 158 -21.97 22.48 -17.68
CA ASN A 158 -22.38 22.76 -16.31
C ASN A 158 -23.91 22.78 -16.23
N ASP A 159 -24.52 21.70 -15.71
CA ASP A 159 -25.75 21.77 -14.91
C ASP A 159 -26.06 20.40 -14.27
N THR A 160 -26.36 20.44 -12.97
CA THR A 160 -27.01 19.38 -12.18
C THR A 160 -26.27 18.05 -11.95
N PHE A 161 -25.85 17.90 -10.71
CA PHE A 161 -25.53 16.68 -9.97
C PHE A 161 -26.59 15.57 -10.11
N GLN A 162 -26.67 14.87 -11.26
CA GLN A 162 -27.54 13.67 -11.36
C GLN A 162 -27.17 12.56 -12.37
N HIS A 163 -26.12 12.65 -13.19
CA HIS A 163 -25.73 11.52 -14.07
C HIS A 163 -24.20 11.47 -14.33
N SER A 164 -23.41 11.05 -13.33
CA SER A 164 -21.94 10.94 -13.47
C SER A 164 -21.40 9.53 -13.17
N ASP A 165 -22.20 8.48 -13.37
CA ASP A 165 -21.79 7.07 -13.19
C ASP A 165 -22.13 6.25 -14.45
N ASP A 166 -22.08 6.86 -15.64
CA ASP A 166 -22.46 6.20 -16.90
C ASP A 166 -21.56 5.02 -17.29
N THR A 167 -20.39 4.89 -16.63
CA THR A 167 -19.47 3.76 -16.82
C THR A 167 -19.14 3.08 -15.49
N VAL A 168 -18.87 1.77 -15.56
CA VAL A 168 -18.50 0.98 -14.38
C VAL A 168 -17.15 1.42 -13.84
N GLU A 169 -16.21 1.83 -14.71
CA GLU A 169 -14.93 2.38 -14.30
C GLU A 169 -15.10 3.62 -13.43
N MET A 170 -15.98 4.55 -13.83
CA MET A 170 -16.19 5.79 -13.07
C MET A 170 -16.81 5.49 -11.70
N LEU A 171 -17.82 4.61 -11.66
CA LEU A 171 -18.46 4.14 -10.44
C LEU A 171 -17.46 3.49 -9.46
N VAL A 172 -16.52 2.70 -9.99
CA VAL A 172 -15.49 2.03 -9.19
C VAL A 172 -14.48 3.05 -8.68
N ARG A 173 -13.96 3.93 -9.54
CA ARG A 173 -13.01 4.99 -9.15
C ARG A 173 -13.58 5.91 -8.08
N THR A 174 -14.82 6.37 -8.26
CA THR A 174 -15.49 7.23 -7.28
C THR A 174 -15.66 6.48 -5.96
N THR A 175 -16.11 5.23 -5.99
CA THR A 175 -16.32 4.44 -4.77
C THR A 175 -15.02 4.19 -4.00
N LEU A 176 -13.93 3.81 -4.69
CA LEU A 176 -12.62 3.63 -4.08
C LEU A 176 -12.12 4.93 -3.44
N ARG A 177 -12.18 6.06 -4.17
CA ARG A 177 -11.71 7.36 -3.68
C ARG A 177 -12.42 7.82 -2.41
N HIS A 178 -13.72 7.55 -2.28
CA HIS A 178 -14.50 8.00 -1.12
C HIS A 178 -14.38 7.07 0.11
N ASN A 179 -14.00 5.80 -0.10
CA ASN A 179 -14.10 4.78 0.95
C ASN A 179 -12.76 4.12 1.31
N PHE A 180 -11.68 4.37 0.55
CA PHE A 180 -10.39 3.73 0.74
C PHE A 180 -9.25 4.74 0.57
N ASN A 181 -8.48 4.95 1.65
CA ASN A 181 -7.31 5.84 1.67
C ASN A 181 -6.10 5.09 2.25
N LEU A 182 -4.97 5.15 1.53
CA LEU A 182 -3.70 4.53 1.93
C LEU A 182 -2.66 5.53 2.44
N ASN A 183 -2.92 6.84 2.37
CA ASN A 183 -1.95 7.88 2.71
C ASN A 183 -1.55 7.79 4.19
N ASP A 184 -2.53 7.62 5.08
CA ASP A 184 -2.28 7.51 6.53
C ASP A 184 -1.41 6.29 6.84
N LEU A 185 -1.70 5.17 6.16
CA LEU A 185 -0.99 3.92 6.36
C LEU A 185 0.45 3.95 5.82
N SER A 186 0.69 4.64 4.70
CA SER A 186 2.05 4.85 4.15
C SER A 186 2.93 5.68 5.10
N TYR A 187 2.35 6.73 5.70
CA TYR A 187 3.05 7.55 6.69
C TYR A 187 3.45 6.73 7.92
N GLN A 188 2.53 5.95 8.49
CA GLN A 188 2.82 5.15 9.69
C GLN A 188 3.75 3.96 9.43
N ALA A 189 3.69 3.33 8.26
CA ALA A 189 4.66 2.30 7.89
C ALA A 189 6.09 2.88 7.83
N SER A 190 6.23 4.08 7.26
CA SER A 190 7.51 4.80 7.20
C SER A 190 8.04 5.21 8.58
N ALA A 191 7.15 5.66 9.47
CA ALA A 191 7.49 6.02 10.84
C ALA A 191 7.99 4.80 11.64
N ALA A 192 7.29 3.66 11.54
CA ALA A 192 7.67 2.42 12.21
C ALA A 192 9.02 1.87 11.70
N GLU A 193 9.30 1.99 10.40
CA GLU A 193 10.58 1.62 9.81
C GLU A 193 11.73 2.52 10.32
N THR A 194 11.51 3.83 10.35
CA THR A 194 12.47 4.82 10.87
C THR A 194 12.78 4.56 12.36
N ALA A 195 11.77 4.21 13.15
CA ALA A 195 11.93 3.85 14.56
C ALA A 195 12.79 2.58 14.74
N LEU A 196 12.58 1.54 13.92
CA LEU A 196 13.43 0.33 13.92
C LEU A 196 14.88 0.62 13.54
N MET A 197 15.10 1.42 12.49
CA MET A 197 16.46 1.77 12.06
C MET A 197 17.20 2.52 13.17
N SER A 198 16.53 3.49 13.80
CA SER A 198 17.06 4.27 14.92
C SER A 198 17.43 3.41 16.14
N PHE A 199 16.65 2.35 16.42
CA PHE A 199 16.96 1.38 17.47
C PHE A 199 18.23 0.58 17.14
N THR A 200 18.33 0.03 15.92
CA THR A 200 19.44 -0.84 15.55
C THR A 200 20.81 -0.15 15.49
N ILE A 201 20.86 1.13 15.06
CA ILE A 201 22.12 1.90 15.01
C ILE A 201 22.64 2.16 16.43
N VAL A 202 21.75 2.50 17.36
CA VAL A 202 22.11 2.79 18.75
C VAL A 202 22.62 1.55 19.47
N ASP A 203 21.99 0.40 19.26
CA ASP A 203 22.42 -0.83 19.93
C ASP A 203 23.77 -1.32 19.42
N ARG A 204 24.05 -1.21 18.11
CA ARG A 204 25.41 -1.40 17.58
C ARG A 204 26.42 -0.44 18.20
N ALA A 205 26.07 0.84 18.33
CA ALA A 205 26.96 1.82 18.96
C ALA A 205 27.22 1.49 20.43
N LYS A 206 26.22 1.01 21.17
CA LYS A 206 26.41 0.55 22.56
C LYS A 206 27.25 -0.71 22.66
N GLU A 207 27.07 -1.66 21.76
CA GLU A 207 27.87 -2.90 21.74
C GLU A 207 29.35 -2.58 21.50
N VAL A 208 29.65 -1.70 20.55
CA VAL A 208 31.02 -1.21 20.32
C VAL A 208 31.57 -0.48 21.54
N VAL A 209 30.79 0.39 22.19
CA VAL A 209 31.21 1.09 23.42
C VAL A 209 31.43 0.11 24.57
N HIS A 210 30.61 -0.93 24.71
CA HIS A 210 30.82 -1.98 25.72
C HIS A 210 32.10 -2.78 25.44
N VAL A 211 32.33 -3.20 24.20
CA VAL A 211 33.57 -3.89 23.80
C VAL A 211 34.81 -3.03 24.05
N VAL A 212 34.76 -1.73 23.75
CA VAL A 212 35.87 -0.80 24.03
C VAL A 212 36.05 -0.60 25.54
N LYS A 213 34.96 -0.45 26.29
CA LYS A 213 34.99 -0.30 27.75
C LYS A 213 35.59 -1.53 28.44
N ASP A 214 35.27 -2.73 27.99
CA ASP A 214 35.82 -3.97 28.55
C ASP A 214 37.31 -4.12 28.20
N LYS A 215 37.72 -3.71 27.00
CA LYS A 215 39.14 -3.63 26.63
C LYS A 215 39.94 -2.61 27.45
N LEU A 216 39.31 -1.50 27.88
CA LEU A 216 39.94 -0.50 28.74
C LEU A 216 40.01 -0.93 30.22
N LYS A 217 39.06 -1.73 30.70
CA LYS A 217 39.09 -2.28 32.07
C LYS A 217 40.05 -3.45 32.27
N GLY A 218 40.54 -4.07 31.20
CA GLY A 218 41.36 -5.29 31.24
C GLY A 218 42.88 -5.11 31.35
N LYS A 219 43.43 -3.90 31.60
CA LYS A 219 44.88 -3.70 31.72
C LYS A 219 45.28 -2.73 32.85
N SER A 220 45.30 -3.24 34.07
CA SER A 220 46.20 -2.81 35.15
C SER A 220 46.81 -4.09 35.71
N SER A 221 48.09 -4.43 35.64
CA SER A 221 49.34 -3.68 35.41
C SER A 221 50.44 -4.69 35.03
N PRO A 222 51.55 -4.31 34.38
CA PRO A 222 52.85 -4.94 34.63
C PRO A 222 53.65 -4.04 35.56
N THR A 223 53.95 -4.56 36.75
CA THR A 223 54.89 -3.99 37.71
C THR A 223 56.25 -3.80 37.04
N TYR A 224 56.73 -2.56 36.95
CA TYR A 224 58.13 -2.31 36.62
C TYR A 224 58.96 -2.61 37.88
N ASN A 225 59.83 -3.60 37.83
CA ASN A 225 60.89 -3.76 38.83
C ASN A 225 62.16 -3.14 38.24
N SER A 226 62.41 -1.88 38.59
CA SER A 226 63.71 -1.22 38.38
C SER A 226 64.62 -1.56 39.55
N THR A 227 65.50 -2.54 39.37
CA THR A 227 66.60 -2.78 40.32
C THR A 227 67.76 -1.86 39.96
N HIS A 228 67.96 -0.82 40.77
CA HIS A 228 69.19 -0.05 40.83
C HIS A 228 70.37 -0.97 41.16
N ARG A 229 71.34 -1.11 40.24
CA ARG A 229 72.69 -1.60 40.54
C ARG A 229 73.65 -0.44 40.31
N SER A 230 73.96 0.27 41.39
CA SER A 230 74.98 1.31 41.43
C SER A 230 76.36 0.70 41.16
N VAL A 231 77.05 1.30 40.21
CA VAL A 231 78.45 1.08 39.87
C VAL A 231 79.31 1.80 40.91
N THR A 232 80.26 1.10 41.52
CA THR A 232 81.45 1.70 42.14
C THR A 232 82.67 1.22 41.36
N SER A 233 83.44 2.18 40.86
CA SER A 233 84.71 2.03 40.16
C SER A 233 85.83 2.67 41.01
N LEU A 234 87.09 2.41 40.63
CA LEU A 234 88.39 2.84 41.18
C LEU A 234 88.87 2.11 42.45
N MET A 235 90.17 1.90 42.73
CA MET A 235 91.49 1.84 42.06
C MET A 235 92.51 1.61 43.22
N ASP A 236 93.68 1.03 42.95
CA ASP A 236 94.91 0.95 43.79
C ASP A 236 94.82 0.14 45.12
N VAL A 237 95.75 -0.75 45.52
CA VAL A 237 97.21 -0.90 45.38
C VAL A 237 97.58 -2.38 45.24
#